data_AF-A0A6C8Y5D6-F1
#
_entry.id   AF-A0A6C8Y5D6-F1
#
_cell.length_a   1.000
_cell.length_b   1.000
_cell.length_c   1.000
_cell.angle_alpha   90.00
_cell.angle_beta   90.00
_cell.angle_gamma   90.00
#
_symmetry.space_group_name_H-M   'P 1'
#
loop_
_entity.id
_entity.type
_entity.pdbx_description
1 polymer ?
#
loop_
_entity_poly.entity_id
_entity_poly.type
_entity_poly.pdbx_seq_one_letter_code
_entity_poly.pdbx_strand_id
1 'polypeptide(L)'
;MKGLDQAIINLNSISKTAVPQATVWAINRVAQKSISVAVRRGARETIAGDNRVKGIPVKLVRQRVRLSKASVKGKPNAVIRVNRGNLPAIKLGVPQVRLTRRKGRLLRDGSVLRIGRYLFRDAFIQQLKNGRWHVMKRIDGKKRYPIDVVKIPMAAQLTTAFEAEKSRMLDEEMPKQLRYALKQQLRLWLAR
;
A
#
# COMPACT_ATOMS: atom_id res chain seq x y z
N MET A 1 -39.14 -31.73 -26.74
CA MET A 1 -38.95 -31.47 -25.29
C MET A 1 -37.51 -31.67 -24.82
N LYS A 2 -36.81 -32.77 -25.17
CA LYS A 2 -35.43 -33.08 -24.71
C LYS A 2 -34.36 -31.98 -24.90
N GLY A 3 -34.43 -31.17 -25.95
CA GLY A 3 -33.46 -30.10 -26.19
C GLY A 3 -33.57 -28.91 -25.22
N LEU A 4 -34.77 -28.67 -24.69
CA LEU A 4 -35.04 -27.58 -23.76
C LEU A 4 -34.49 -27.93 -22.36
N ASP A 5 -34.68 -29.18 -21.95
CA ASP A 5 -34.09 -29.71 -20.71
C ASP A 5 -32.56 -29.68 -20.72
N GLN A 6 -31.95 -30.03 -21.86
CA GLN A 6 -30.49 -29.96 -22.02
C GLN A 6 -29.97 -28.52 -21.97
N ALA A 7 -30.68 -27.57 -22.60
CA ALA A 7 -30.35 -26.15 -22.53
C ALA A 7 -30.43 -25.63 -21.08
N ILE A 8 -31.44 -26.05 -20.32
CA ILE A 8 -31.60 -25.70 -18.90
C ILE A 8 -30.45 -26.27 -18.06
N ILE A 9 -30.06 -27.53 -18.27
CA ILE A 9 -28.92 -28.16 -17.57
C ILE A 9 -27.62 -27.40 -17.88
N ASN A 10 -27.40 -27.04 -19.14
CA ASN A 10 -26.22 -26.30 -19.57
C ASN A 10 -26.16 -24.90 -18.92
N LEU A 11 -27.25 -24.14 -18.95
CA LEU A 11 -27.35 -22.83 -18.30
C LEU A 11 -27.12 -22.92 -16.78
N ASN A 12 -27.67 -23.94 -16.13
CA ASN A 12 -27.46 -24.18 -14.71
C ASN A 12 -26.00 -24.53 -14.40
N SER A 13 -25.33 -25.29 -15.27
CA SER A 13 -23.91 -25.62 -15.11
C SER A 13 -23.01 -24.38 -15.21
N ILE A 14 -23.30 -23.47 -16.15
CA ILE A 14 -22.60 -22.18 -16.33
C ILE A 14 -22.79 -21.30 -15.09
N SER A 15 -24.03 -21.19 -14.62
CA SER A 15 -24.38 -20.41 -13.43
C SER A 15 -23.65 -20.90 -12.18
N LYS A 16 -23.56 -22.22 -11.97
CA LYS A 16 -22.94 -22.81 -10.78
C LYS A 16 -21.41 -22.81 -10.82
N THR A 17 -20.78 -22.77 -11.99
CA THR A 17 -19.33 -22.97 -12.12
C THR A 17 -18.62 -21.78 -12.78
N ALA A 18 -18.98 -21.46 -14.03
CA ALA A 18 -18.32 -20.44 -14.84
C ALA A 18 -18.50 -19.03 -14.25
N VAL A 19 -19.71 -18.69 -13.77
CA VAL A 19 -19.99 -17.37 -13.21
C VAL A 19 -19.21 -17.11 -11.90
N PRO A 20 -19.24 -17.98 -10.88
CA PRO A 20 -18.43 -17.81 -9.67
C PRO A 20 -16.93 -17.73 -9.95
N GLN A 21 -16.42 -18.54 -10.90
CA GLN A 21 -15.01 -18.49 -11.30
C GLN A 21 -14.65 -17.15 -11.94
N ALA A 22 -15.48 -16.65 -12.86
CA ALA A 22 -15.29 -15.34 -13.48
C ALA A 22 -15.31 -14.22 -12.43
N THR A 23 -16.27 -14.25 -11.51
CA THR A 23 -16.41 -13.25 -10.44
C THR A 23 -15.18 -13.21 -9.54
N VAL A 24 -14.72 -14.38 -9.06
CA VAL A 24 -13.51 -14.47 -8.23
C VAL A 24 -12.27 -13.97 -8.98
N TRP A 25 -12.15 -14.30 -10.26
CA TRP A 25 -11.03 -13.85 -11.08
C TRP A 25 -11.01 -12.32 -11.21
N ALA A 26 -12.16 -11.73 -11.53
CA ALA A 26 -12.31 -10.30 -11.67
C ALA A 26 -12.03 -9.58 -10.34
N ILE A 27 -12.57 -10.06 -9.21
CA ILE A 27 -12.35 -9.47 -7.88
C ILE A 27 -10.86 -9.44 -7.54
N ASN A 28 -10.18 -10.56 -7.76
CA ASN A 28 -8.75 -10.66 -7.47
C ASN A 28 -7.91 -9.73 -8.36
N ARG A 29 -8.28 -9.57 -9.64
CA ARG A 29 -7.60 -8.68 -10.58
C ARG A 29 -7.75 -7.22 -10.18
N VAL A 30 -8.98 -6.81 -9.86
CA VAL A 30 -9.30 -5.44 -9.39
C VAL A 30 -8.58 -5.16 -8.07
N ALA A 31 -8.62 -6.08 -7.10
CA ALA A 31 -7.93 -5.91 -5.83
C ALA A 31 -6.42 -5.73 -6.01
N GLN A 32 -5.77 -6.55 -6.86
CA GLN A 32 -4.34 -6.40 -7.15
C GLN A 32 -4.02 -5.07 -7.83
N LYS A 33 -4.84 -4.64 -8.80
CA LYS A 33 -4.68 -3.36 -9.50
C LYS A 33 -4.85 -2.18 -8.54
N SER A 34 -5.90 -2.19 -7.72
CA SER A 34 -6.16 -1.20 -6.67
C SER A 34 -4.98 -1.05 -5.73
N ILE A 35 -4.40 -2.15 -5.22
CA ILE A 35 -3.19 -2.09 -4.39
C ILE A 35 -2.03 -1.40 -5.14
N SER A 36 -1.82 -1.77 -6.40
CA SER A 36 -0.72 -1.21 -7.21
C SER A 36 -0.84 0.30 -7.35
N VAL A 37 -2.04 0.82 -7.60
CA VAL A 37 -2.28 2.26 -7.76
C VAL A 37 -2.26 2.97 -6.40
N ALA A 38 -2.99 2.48 -5.40
CA ALA A 38 -3.06 3.07 -4.07
C ALA A 38 -1.68 3.14 -3.38
N VAL A 39 -0.85 2.10 -3.49
CA VAL A 39 0.50 2.09 -2.93
C VAL A 39 1.38 3.18 -3.57
N ARG A 40 1.31 3.35 -4.89
CA ARG A 40 2.08 4.42 -5.57
C ARG A 40 1.58 5.81 -5.16
N ARG A 41 0.26 5.99 -5.06
CA ARG A 41 -0.36 7.25 -4.65
C ARG A 41 0.02 7.61 -3.20
N GLY A 42 -0.21 6.70 -2.26
CA GLY A 42 0.15 6.91 -0.86
C GLY A 42 1.66 7.11 -0.64
N ALA A 43 2.50 6.41 -1.41
CA ALA A 43 3.95 6.65 -1.40
C ALA A 43 4.31 8.05 -1.89
N ARG A 44 3.70 8.54 -2.97
CA ARG A 44 3.93 9.89 -3.53
C ARG A 44 3.45 11.02 -2.62
N GLU A 45 2.31 10.83 -1.96
CA GLU A 45 1.66 11.85 -1.12
C GLU A 45 2.28 11.93 0.29
N THR A 46 2.95 10.87 0.76
CA THR A 46 3.66 10.88 2.04
C THR A 46 4.79 11.91 2.05
N ILE A 47 4.82 12.75 3.10
CA ILE A 47 5.84 13.76 3.32
C ILE A 47 6.83 13.24 4.36
N ALA A 48 8.12 13.34 4.08
CA ALA A 48 9.18 12.90 4.98
C ALA A 48 10.28 13.96 5.15
N GLY A 49 10.89 13.95 6.34
CA GLY A 49 11.98 14.87 6.70
C GLY A 49 11.50 16.27 7.06
N ASP A 50 12.38 17.02 7.71
CA ASP A 50 12.19 18.42 8.04
C ASP A 50 12.25 19.32 6.80
N ASN A 51 12.84 18.81 5.71
CA ASN A 51 12.80 19.43 4.38
C ASN A 51 11.48 19.16 3.62
N ARG A 52 10.49 18.51 4.25
CA ARG A 52 9.13 18.27 3.72
C ARG A 52 9.11 17.70 2.31
N VAL A 53 10.01 16.75 2.03
CA VAL A 53 10.08 16.13 0.70
C VAL A 53 8.90 15.18 0.53
N LYS A 54 8.14 15.38 -0.55
CA LYS A 54 7.07 14.47 -0.97
C LYS A 54 7.66 13.20 -1.61
N GLY A 55 7.04 12.07 -1.32
CA GLY A 55 7.42 10.79 -1.87
C GLY A 55 8.27 9.98 -0.92
N ILE A 56 7.93 8.71 -0.73
CA ILE A 56 8.76 7.66 -0.11
C ILE A 56 8.91 6.46 -1.04
N PRO A 57 9.89 5.57 -0.83
CA PRO A 57 10.04 4.37 -1.65
C PRO A 57 8.78 3.50 -1.65
N VAL A 58 8.24 3.22 -2.84
CA VAL A 58 7.02 2.42 -3.06
C VAL A 58 7.11 1.05 -2.38
N LYS A 59 8.29 0.42 -2.38
CA LYS A 59 8.54 -0.87 -1.72
C LYS A 59 8.20 -0.85 -0.23
N LEU A 60 8.50 0.25 0.49
CA LEU A 60 8.23 0.37 1.92
C LEU A 60 6.74 0.44 2.22
N VAL A 61 5.96 1.08 1.33
CA VAL A 61 4.50 1.10 1.42
C VAL A 61 3.92 -0.26 1.03
N ARG A 62 4.44 -0.90 -0.02
CA ARG A 62 3.97 -2.21 -0.49
C ARG A 62 4.10 -3.29 0.58
N GLN A 63 5.18 -3.29 1.36
CA GLN A 63 5.43 -4.23 2.47
C GLN A 63 4.38 -4.16 3.59
N ARG A 64 3.62 -3.05 3.67
CA ARG A 64 2.59 -2.84 4.68
C ARG A 64 1.23 -3.40 4.28
N VAL A 65 1.10 -3.89 3.05
CA VAL A 65 -0.18 -4.30 2.47
C VAL A 65 -0.22 -5.80 2.32
N ARG A 66 -1.27 -6.42 2.87
CA ARG A 66 -1.57 -7.85 2.72
C ARG A 66 -2.88 -8.02 1.97
N LEU A 67 -2.91 -8.93 0.99
CA LEU A 67 -4.09 -9.27 0.22
C LEU A 67 -4.52 -10.70 0.55
N SER A 68 -5.72 -10.85 1.12
CA SER A 68 -6.43 -12.12 1.16
C SER A 68 -7.31 -12.21 -0.09
N LYS A 69 -7.01 -13.16 -0.98
CA LYS A 69 -7.70 -13.32 -2.27
C LYS A 69 -9.08 -13.95 -2.08
N ALA A 70 -10.00 -13.62 -2.98
CA ALA A 70 -11.26 -14.33 -3.14
C ALA A 70 -11.02 -15.74 -3.68
N SER A 71 -11.88 -16.69 -3.29
CA SER A 71 -11.86 -18.09 -3.73
C SER A 71 -13.27 -18.59 -3.98
N VAL A 72 -13.44 -19.46 -4.99
CA VAL A 72 -14.74 -20.07 -5.34
C VAL A 72 -15.21 -21.04 -4.26
N LYS A 73 -14.28 -21.81 -3.67
CA LYS A 73 -14.58 -22.78 -2.59
C LYS A 73 -14.63 -22.13 -1.20
N GLY A 74 -14.20 -20.88 -1.10
CA GLY A 74 -14.03 -20.18 0.16
C GLY A 74 -14.82 -18.88 0.18
N LYS A 75 -14.20 -17.83 0.73
CA LYS A 75 -14.84 -16.52 0.77
C LYS A 75 -14.82 -15.87 -0.64
N PRO A 76 -15.96 -15.40 -1.15
CA PRO A 76 -16.03 -14.79 -2.48
C PRO A 76 -15.49 -13.34 -2.51
N ASN A 77 -15.05 -12.79 -1.38
CA ASN A 77 -14.52 -11.44 -1.29
C ASN A 77 -12.99 -11.41 -1.13
N ALA A 78 -12.37 -10.34 -1.65
CA ALA A 78 -10.97 -10.04 -1.42
C ALA A 78 -10.82 -8.99 -0.31
N VAL A 79 -9.88 -9.20 0.60
CA VAL A 79 -9.63 -8.29 1.74
C VAL A 79 -8.22 -7.74 1.65
N ILE A 80 -8.11 -6.42 1.62
CA ILE A 80 -6.84 -5.69 1.66
C ILE A 80 -6.64 -5.17 3.09
N ARG A 81 -5.59 -5.65 3.77
CA ARG A 81 -5.19 -5.14 5.09
C ARG A 81 -3.96 -4.26 4.94
N VAL A 82 -4.03 -3.04 5.48
CA VAL A 82 -2.95 -2.05 5.38
C VAL A 82 -2.46 -1.68 6.78
N ASN A 83 -1.16 -1.85 7.04
CA ASN A 83 -0.55 -1.33 8.26
C ASN A 83 -0.29 0.17 8.13
N ARG A 84 -1.19 0.94 8.75
CA ARG A 84 -1.20 2.41 8.78
C ARG A 84 -0.26 3.05 9.81
N GLY A 85 0.51 2.26 10.57
CA GLY A 85 1.45 2.78 11.56
C GLY A 85 2.57 3.62 10.93
N ASN A 86 3.22 4.46 11.72
CA ASN A 86 4.28 5.34 11.23
C ASN A 86 5.49 4.56 10.67
N LEU A 87 6.26 5.20 9.79
CA LEU A 87 7.49 4.65 9.24
C LEU A 87 8.71 5.22 9.98
N PRO A 88 9.54 4.39 10.61
CA PRO A 88 10.81 4.85 11.18
C PRO A 88 11.72 5.43 10.10
N ALA A 89 12.33 6.59 10.34
CA ALA A 89 13.17 7.27 9.36
C ALA A 89 14.37 6.43 8.88
N ILE A 90 14.91 5.56 9.75
CA ILE A 90 15.99 4.62 9.40
C ILE A 90 15.63 3.70 8.23
N LYS A 91 14.34 3.43 7.98
CA LYS A 91 13.89 2.59 6.86
C LYS A 91 13.99 3.28 5.50
N LEU A 92 14.20 4.60 5.46
CA LEU A 92 14.33 5.35 4.20
C LEU A 92 15.65 5.10 3.48
N GLY A 93 16.69 4.66 4.20
CA GLY A 93 18.01 4.40 3.62
C GLY A 93 19.14 4.51 4.63
N VAL A 94 20.38 4.51 4.14
CA VAL A 94 21.57 4.65 4.96
C VAL A 94 21.68 6.10 5.47
N PRO A 95 21.79 6.31 6.80
CA PRO A 95 21.92 7.63 7.37
C PRO A 95 23.37 8.14 7.28
N GLN A 96 23.53 9.43 7.01
CA GLN A 96 24.81 10.13 6.93
C GLN A 96 24.71 11.47 7.66
N VAL A 97 25.64 11.75 8.57
CA VAL A 97 25.75 13.06 9.20
C VAL A 97 26.42 14.02 8.21
N ARG A 98 25.82 15.19 7.99
CA ARG A 98 26.34 16.23 7.11
C ARG A 98 26.38 17.55 7.85
N LEU A 99 27.52 18.24 7.77
CA LEU A 99 27.62 19.63 8.20
C LEU A 99 26.89 20.49 7.18
N THR A 100 25.97 21.33 7.64
CA THR A 100 25.32 22.29 6.76
C THR A 100 26.09 23.60 6.76
N ARG A 101 26.91 23.83 5.72
CA ARG A 101 27.75 25.03 5.59
C ARG A 101 27.10 26.19 4.82
N ARG A 102 25.91 26.00 4.25
CA ARG A 102 25.17 27.06 3.52
C ARG A 102 24.28 27.84 4.50
N LYS A 103 24.11 29.15 4.28
CA LYS A 103 23.14 30.01 4.99
C LYS A 103 21.76 29.92 4.30
N GLY A 104 20.67 29.77 5.05
CA GLY A 104 19.31 29.66 4.51
C GLY A 104 18.26 29.41 5.59
N ARG A 105 16.97 29.60 5.28
CA ARG A 105 15.82 29.57 6.24
C ARG A 105 15.69 28.30 7.11
N LEU A 106 16.40 27.25 6.73
CA LEU A 106 16.43 25.92 7.32
C LEU A 106 17.80 25.68 8.00
N LEU A 107 18.53 26.67 8.47
CA LEU A 107 19.93 26.47 8.89
C LEU A 107 20.22 27.26 10.18
N ARG A 108 19.93 26.63 11.33
CA ARG A 108 20.73 26.88 12.55
C ARG A 108 22.12 26.26 12.31
N ASP A 109 23.15 26.85 12.90
CA ASP A 109 24.47 26.20 12.98
C ASP A 109 24.31 24.80 13.55
N GLY A 110 24.82 23.79 12.83
CA GLY A 110 24.72 22.40 13.28
C GLY A 110 24.92 21.36 12.18
N SER A 111 25.08 20.12 12.63
CA SER A 111 25.06 18.93 11.76
C SER A 111 23.62 18.44 11.58
N VAL A 112 23.27 18.01 10.36
CA VAL A 112 21.97 17.38 10.06
C VAL A 112 22.18 15.93 9.68
N LEU A 113 21.21 15.09 10.03
CA LEU A 113 21.19 13.70 9.58
C LEU A 113 20.47 13.61 8.24
N ARG A 114 21.22 13.26 7.21
CA ARG A 114 20.71 13.03 5.86
C ARG A 114 20.46 11.54 5.65
N ILE A 115 19.28 11.19 5.14
CA ILE A 115 18.94 9.83 4.74
C ILE A 115 18.45 9.89 3.29
N GLY A 116 19.31 9.51 2.34
CA GLY A 116 19.03 9.73 0.92
C GLY A 116 18.74 11.21 0.59
N ARG A 117 17.50 11.52 0.22
CA ARG A 117 17.03 12.88 -0.09
C ARG A 117 16.37 13.61 1.10
N TYR A 118 16.17 12.94 2.22
CA TYR A 118 15.48 13.47 3.39
C TYR A 118 16.49 14.03 4.40
N LEU A 119 16.12 15.13 5.05
CA LEU A 119 16.93 15.77 6.08
C LEU A 119 16.19 15.74 7.41
N PHE A 120 16.89 15.37 8.47
CA PHE A 120 16.39 15.35 9.84
C PHE A 120 17.35 16.14 10.73
N ARG A 121 16.85 17.23 11.31
CA ARG A 121 17.60 18.10 12.23
C ARG A 121 17.62 17.52 13.62
N ASP A 122 18.70 17.82 14.34
CA ASP A 122 18.90 17.45 15.75
C ASP A 122 18.68 15.94 15.97
N ALA A 123 18.88 15.18 14.90
CA ALA A 123 18.69 13.76 14.83
C ALA A 123 20.04 13.06 14.79
N PHE A 124 20.14 11.93 15.47
CA PHE A 124 21.35 11.14 15.56
C PHE A 124 21.01 9.66 15.46
N ILE A 125 22.03 8.84 15.22
CA ILE A 125 21.89 7.40 15.10
C ILE A 125 22.31 6.78 16.42
N GLN A 126 21.50 5.88 16.96
CA GLN A 126 21.80 5.16 18.19
C GLN A 126 21.36 3.70 18.06
N GLN A 127 22.18 2.78 18.57
CA GLN A 127 21.78 1.40 18.75
C GLN A 127 21.05 1.27 20.09
N LEU A 128 19.83 0.75 20.06
CA LEU A 128 19.06 0.49 21.28
C LEU A 128 19.52 -0.82 21.95
N LYS A 129 19.12 -1.05 23.21
CA LYS A 129 19.43 -2.27 23.97
C LYS A 129 19.02 -3.57 23.26
N ASN A 130 18.07 -3.50 22.33
CA ASN A 130 17.63 -4.63 21.49
C ASN A 130 18.54 -4.89 20.26
N GLY A 131 19.67 -4.20 20.14
CA GLY A 131 20.62 -4.32 19.03
C GLY A 131 20.21 -3.59 17.75
N ARG A 132 19.03 -2.95 17.68
CA ARG A 132 18.55 -2.28 16.47
C ARG A 132 19.02 -0.84 16.42
N TRP A 133 19.55 -0.45 15.26
CA TRP A 133 19.87 0.93 14.95
C TRP A 133 18.61 1.74 14.64
N HIS A 134 18.51 2.90 15.27
CA HIS A 134 17.43 3.84 15.06
C HIS A 134 17.95 5.26 14.86
N VAL A 135 17.18 6.02 14.08
CA VAL A 135 17.32 7.46 14.02
C VAL A 135 16.49 8.04 15.14
N MET A 136 17.13 8.75 16.05
CA MET A 136 16.52 9.33 17.23
C MET A 136 16.63 10.85 17.19
N LYS A 137 15.69 11.54 17.85
CA LYS A 137 15.69 12.99 17.99
C LYS A 137 15.24 13.36 19.39
N ARG A 138 15.79 14.45 19.93
CA ARG A 138 15.30 15.05 21.17
C ARG A 138 13.95 15.73 20.90
N ILE A 139 12.92 15.36 21.65
CA ILE A 139 11.59 15.95 21.58
C ILE A 139 11.43 16.95 22.71
N ASP A 140 11.26 18.21 22.34
CA ASP A 140 10.98 19.28 23.29
C ASP A 140 9.59 19.06 23.92
N GLY A 141 9.49 19.25 25.24
CA GLY A 141 8.22 19.12 25.99
C GLY A 141 8.02 17.78 26.73
N LYS A 142 8.86 16.77 26.50
CA LYS A 142 8.85 15.55 27.33
C LYS A 142 9.79 15.69 28.53
N LYS A 143 9.25 15.81 29.76
CA LYS A 143 10.07 15.80 31.00
C LYS A 143 10.76 14.45 31.26
N ARG A 144 10.13 13.33 30.86
CA ARG A 144 10.70 11.97 30.93
C ARG A 144 10.89 11.38 29.53
N TYR A 145 12.04 10.73 29.31
CA TYR A 145 12.46 10.15 28.02
C TYR A 145 12.37 11.16 26.87
N PRO A 146 13.18 12.23 26.91
CA PRO A 146 13.15 13.30 25.92
C PRO A 146 13.68 12.88 24.55
N ILE A 147 14.03 11.61 24.33
CA ILE A 147 14.58 11.09 23.07
C ILE A 147 13.62 10.03 22.53
N ASP A 148 13.18 10.17 21.28
CA ASP A 148 12.31 9.19 20.61
C ASP A 148 12.81 8.93 19.19
N VAL A 149 12.35 7.82 18.62
CA VAL A 149 12.60 7.45 17.22
C VAL A 149 11.89 8.42 16.30
N VAL A 150 12.62 8.93 15.31
CA VAL A 150 12.05 9.78 14.27
C VAL A 150 11.11 8.94 13.40
N LYS A 151 9.84 9.35 13.39
CA LYS A 151 8.72 8.66 12.74
C LYS A 151 8.14 9.55 11.64
N ILE A 152 7.81 8.93 10.52
CA ILE A 152 7.13 9.57 9.39
C ILE A 152 5.66 9.18 9.46
N PRO A 153 4.74 10.14 9.60
CA PRO A 153 3.31 9.86 9.62
C PRO A 153 2.83 9.45 8.24
N MET A 154 2.13 8.32 8.15
CA MET A 154 1.58 7.82 6.89
C MET A 154 0.10 7.46 6.97
N ALA A 155 -0.48 7.43 8.18
CA ALA A 155 -1.82 6.91 8.39
C ALA A 155 -2.86 7.61 7.51
N ALA A 156 -2.91 8.94 7.55
CA ALA A 156 -3.83 9.74 6.74
C ALA A 156 -3.64 9.48 5.24
N GLN A 157 -2.40 9.55 4.76
CA GLN A 157 -2.07 9.41 3.33
C GLN A 157 -2.40 8.02 2.79
N LEU A 158 -2.23 6.98 3.60
CA LEU A 158 -2.63 5.62 3.20
C LEU A 158 -4.14 5.46 3.22
N THR A 159 -4.82 5.94 4.26
CA THR A 159 -6.28 5.86 4.33
C THR A 159 -6.93 6.55 3.12
N THR A 160 -6.56 7.81 2.85
CA THR A 160 -7.10 8.57 1.72
C THR A 160 -6.82 7.90 0.38
N ALA A 161 -5.59 7.42 0.15
CA ALA A 161 -5.22 6.78 -1.09
C ALA A 161 -5.97 5.46 -1.34
N PHE A 162 -6.12 4.63 -0.30
CA PHE A 162 -6.81 3.34 -0.43
C PHE A 162 -8.33 3.49 -0.51
N GLU A 163 -8.93 4.44 0.21
CA GLU A 163 -10.37 4.69 0.14
C GLU A 163 -10.78 5.26 -1.21
N ALA A 164 -10.04 6.26 -1.71
CA ALA A 164 -10.30 6.85 -3.04
C ALA A 164 -10.16 5.80 -4.14
N GLU A 165 -9.13 4.95 -4.06
CA GLU A 165 -8.89 3.92 -5.06
C GLU A 165 -9.88 2.76 -4.96
N LYS A 166 -10.41 2.45 -3.77
CA LYS A 166 -11.44 1.43 -3.57
C LYS A 166 -12.68 1.78 -4.40
N SER A 167 -13.24 2.97 -4.19
CA SER A 167 -14.48 3.38 -4.88
C SER A 167 -14.27 3.44 -6.39
N ARG A 168 -13.21 4.12 -6.82
CA ARG A 168 -12.86 4.24 -8.24
C ARG A 168 -12.72 2.88 -8.95
N MET A 169 -12.00 1.94 -8.33
CA MET A 169 -11.77 0.62 -8.93
C MET A 169 -13.03 -0.23 -8.99
N LEU A 170 -13.95 -0.07 -8.03
CA LEU A 170 -15.24 -0.75 -8.06
C LEU A 170 -16.14 -0.20 -9.18
N ASP A 171 -16.15 1.11 -9.38
CA ASP A 171 -17.04 1.73 -10.36
C ASP A 171 -16.51 1.60 -11.81
N GLU A 172 -15.22 1.87 -12.02
CA GLU A 172 -14.64 1.95 -13.37
C GLU A 172 -14.10 0.61 -13.89
N GLU A 173 -13.43 -0.16 -13.02
CA GLU A 173 -12.63 -1.32 -13.43
C GLU A 173 -13.34 -2.65 -13.21
N MET A 174 -14.14 -2.78 -12.14
CA MET A 174 -14.87 -4.00 -11.83
C MET A 174 -15.78 -4.46 -12.98
N PRO A 175 -16.60 -3.61 -13.63
CA PRO A 175 -17.45 -4.04 -14.73
C PRO A 175 -16.63 -4.53 -15.93
N LYS A 176 -15.49 -3.88 -16.21
CA LYS A 176 -14.59 -4.27 -17.31
C LYS A 176 -13.96 -5.64 -17.04
N GLN A 177 -13.45 -5.85 -15.83
CA GLN A 177 -12.83 -7.13 -15.45
C GLN A 177 -13.86 -8.26 -15.40
N LEU A 178 -15.09 -8.00 -14.92
CA LEU A 178 -16.17 -9.00 -14.92
C LEU A 178 -16.57 -9.40 -16.34
N ARG A 179 -16.80 -8.44 -17.23
CA ARG A 179 -17.16 -8.70 -18.62
C ARG A 179 -16.09 -9.56 -19.31
N TYR A 180 -14.83 -9.18 -19.14
CA TYR A 180 -13.70 -9.94 -19.68
C TYR A 180 -13.63 -11.36 -19.09
N ALA A 181 -13.79 -11.47 -17.77
CA ALA A 181 -13.74 -12.75 -17.07
C ALA A 181 -14.85 -13.70 -17.50
N LEU A 182 -16.09 -13.20 -17.61
CA LEU A 182 -17.25 -13.97 -18.05
C LEU A 182 -17.08 -14.42 -19.50
N LYS A 183 -16.67 -13.53 -20.40
CA LYS A 183 -16.42 -13.87 -21.81
C LYS A 183 -15.38 -14.99 -21.92
N GLN A 184 -14.31 -14.93 -21.12
CA GLN A 184 -13.28 -15.95 -21.13
C GLN A 184 -13.77 -17.29 -20.57
N GLN A 185 -14.56 -17.29 -19.48
CA GLN A 185 -15.11 -18.52 -18.91
C GLN A 185 -16.12 -19.18 -19.85
N LEU A 186 -16.96 -18.39 -20.53
CA LEU A 186 -17.87 -18.89 -21.57
C LEU A 186 -17.10 -19.50 -22.74
N ARG A 187 -16.02 -18.86 -23.19
CA ARG A 187 -15.15 -19.42 -24.24
C ARG A 187 -14.56 -20.77 -23.83
N LEU A 188 -14.06 -20.88 -22.60
CA LEU A 188 -13.49 -22.13 -22.08
C LEU A 188 -14.55 -23.23 -21.93
N TRP A 189 -15.78 -22.85 -21.58
CA TRP A 189 -16.89 -23.79 -21.47
C TRP A 189 -17.38 -24.29 -22.84
N LEU A 190 -17.49 -23.40 -23.84
CA LEU A 190 -17.91 -23.74 -25.21
C LEU A 190 -16.84 -24.50 -26.00
N ALA A 191 -15.56 -24.31 -25.68
CA ALA A 191 -14.45 -25.03 -26.30
C ALA A 191 -14.19 -26.41 -25.67
N ARG A 192 -15.01 -26.81 -24.68
CA ARG A 192 -14.92 -28.08 -23.99
C ARG A 192 -15.89 -29.08 -24.60
#